data_AF-A0A257IXS2-F1
#
_entry.id   AF-A0A257IXS2-F1
#
_cell.length_a   1.000
_cell.length_b   1.000
_cell.length_c   1.000
_cell.angle_alpha   90.00
_cell.angle_beta   90.00
_cell.angle_gamma   90.00
#
_symmetry.space_group_name_H-M   'P 1'
#
loop_
_entity.id
_entity.type
_entity.pdbx_description
1 polymer ?
#
loop_
_entity_poly.entity_id
_entity_poly.type
_entity_poly.pdbx_seq_one_letter_code
_entity_poly.pdbx_strand_id
1 'polypeptide(L)'
;MKTDIYTTELRDIKENFNKLETNVESKLNYSITDPKSRQEIVGEINGLRMQITDPKNQGKGELSDIILGRIEKKLGSKLTPLTPISDTPQGYADLADRYEQQIIQKIENLSPDEKKIKEDINNAVLKWNKDIQSLLLLPQKEIDKVSQGQIDKALTEYNKLGNRAQTILVDDKFQFTPSLSNTQEVGKIGYAFDHAIKHFGMFAFVVLAGCILLDFGILIIILLLPTDPSNGNTRSVIGNKRVGKTLITK
;
A
#
# COMPACT_ATOMS: atom_id res chain seq x y z
N MET A 1 -12.25 -16.96 7.64
CA MET A 1 -12.36 -16.72 6.19
C MET A 1 -12.79 -15.29 5.86
N LYS A 2 -13.97 -14.79 6.25
CA LYS A 2 -14.35 -13.37 6.00
C LYS A 2 -13.43 -12.38 6.71
N THR A 3 -13.11 -12.64 7.98
CA THR A 3 -12.17 -11.81 8.74
C THR A 3 -10.77 -11.77 8.13
N ASP A 4 -10.28 -12.91 7.65
CA ASP A 4 -8.94 -12.98 7.04
C ASP A 4 -8.88 -12.12 5.76
N ILE A 5 -9.95 -12.15 4.96
CA ILE A 5 -10.11 -11.28 3.78
C ILE A 5 -10.10 -9.81 4.18
N TYR A 6 -10.92 -9.41 5.17
CA TYR A 6 -10.98 -8.02 5.65
C TYR A 6 -9.64 -7.54 6.20
N THR A 7 -8.94 -8.37 6.99
CA THR A 7 -7.64 -8.00 7.54
C THR A 7 -6.55 -7.91 6.47
N THR A 8 -6.66 -8.68 5.39
CA THR A 8 -5.73 -8.59 4.25
C THR A 8 -5.98 -7.28 3.50
N GLU A 9 -7.24 -6.99 3.15
CA GLU A 9 -7.57 -5.75 2.43
C GLU A 9 -7.26 -4.50 3.24
N LEU A 10 -7.48 -4.50 4.55
CA LEU A 10 -7.07 -3.40 5.43
C LEU A 10 -5.55 -3.19 5.40
N ARG A 11 -4.74 -4.26 5.37
CA ARG A 11 -3.28 -4.15 5.23
C ARG A 11 -2.88 -3.63 3.85
N ASP A 12 -3.54 -4.09 2.80
CA ASP A 12 -3.28 -3.62 1.43
C ASP A 12 -3.61 -2.12 1.28
N ILE A 13 -4.71 -1.64 1.87
CA ILE A 13 -5.06 -0.22 1.90
C ILE A 13 -3.97 0.59 2.60
N LYS A 14 -3.49 0.11 3.76
CA LYS A 14 -2.37 0.73 4.49
C LYS A 14 -1.15 0.88 3.59
N GLU A 15 -0.79 -0.18 2.88
CA GLU A 15 0.35 -0.18 1.96
C GLU A 15 0.13 0.76 0.77
N ASN A 16 -1.09 0.80 0.21
CA ASN A 16 -1.45 1.68 -0.90
C ASN A 16 -1.33 3.15 -0.51
N PHE A 17 -1.75 3.55 0.69
CA PHE A 17 -1.58 4.92 1.19
C PHE A 17 -0.09 5.28 1.30
N ASN A 18 0.74 4.43 1.89
CA ASN A 18 2.18 4.68 2.01
C ASN A 18 2.87 4.75 0.63
N LYS A 19 2.44 3.90 -0.32
CA LYS A 19 2.92 3.95 -1.71
C LYS A 19 2.50 5.25 -2.40
N LEU A 20 1.26 5.69 -2.21
CA LEU A 20 0.76 6.94 -2.76
C LEU A 20 1.56 8.13 -2.24
N GLU A 21 1.79 8.20 -0.93
CA GLU A 21 2.65 9.20 -0.28
C GLU A 21 4.05 9.21 -0.90
N THR A 22 4.73 8.07 -0.90
CA THR A 22 6.09 7.95 -1.43
C THR A 22 6.17 8.35 -2.90
N ASN A 23 5.20 7.91 -3.71
CA ASN A 23 5.20 8.18 -5.15
C ASN A 23 4.92 9.66 -5.43
N VAL A 24 3.88 10.24 -4.80
CA VAL A 24 3.58 11.67 -4.93
C VAL A 24 4.77 12.50 -4.46
N GLU A 25 5.31 12.23 -3.28
CA GLU A 25 6.48 12.92 -2.77
C GLU A 25 7.65 12.82 -3.75
N SER A 26 7.94 11.66 -4.33
CA SER A 26 9.05 11.53 -5.30
C SER A 26 8.90 12.38 -6.57
N LYS A 27 7.67 12.80 -6.91
CA LYS A 27 7.34 13.55 -8.14
C LYS A 27 7.12 15.05 -7.90
N LEU A 28 7.09 15.48 -6.64
CA LEU A 28 6.98 16.87 -6.26
C LEU A 28 8.24 17.67 -6.69
N ASN A 29 8.05 18.95 -7.03
CA ASN A 29 9.15 19.81 -7.46
C ASN A 29 10.00 20.29 -6.27
N TYR A 30 11.12 19.63 -6.02
CA TYR A 30 12.10 20.06 -5.03
C TYR A 30 13.27 20.79 -5.67
N SER A 31 13.74 21.85 -5.01
CA SER A 31 15.01 22.51 -5.34
C SER A 31 16.20 21.62 -4.99
N ILE A 32 16.06 20.80 -3.94
CA ILE A 32 17.05 19.79 -3.53
C ILE A 32 16.50 18.42 -3.86
N THR A 33 17.06 17.79 -4.90
CA THR A 33 16.61 16.50 -5.41
C THR A 33 17.02 15.33 -4.52
N ASP A 34 18.13 15.45 -3.76
CA ASP A 34 18.65 14.41 -2.87
C ASP A 34 17.81 14.30 -1.57
N PRO A 35 17.11 13.17 -1.34
CA PRO A 35 16.30 12.96 -0.14
C PRO A 35 17.11 13.00 1.16
N LYS A 36 18.36 12.53 1.14
CA LYS A 36 19.22 12.52 2.32
C LYS A 36 19.57 13.93 2.76
N SER A 37 19.94 14.78 1.81
CA SER A 37 20.17 16.20 2.06
C SER A 37 18.92 16.90 2.60
N ARG A 38 17.72 16.57 2.10
CA ARG A 38 16.46 17.09 2.66
C ARG A 38 16.26 16.68 4.12
N GLN A 39 16.47 15.41 4.45
CA GLN A 39 16.36 14.91 5.84
C GLN A 39 17.39 15.56 6.78
N GLU A 40 18.63 15.72 6.32
CA GLU A 40 19.67 16.41 7.08
C GLU A 40 19.28 17.87 7.37
N ILE A 41 18.72 18.58 6.39
CA ILE A 41 18.25 19.95 6.60
C ILE A 41 17.07 19.98 7.58
N VAL A 42 16.12 19.04 7.50
CA VAL A 42 15.02 18.93 8.48
C VAL A 42 15.57 18.68 9.89
N GLY A 43 16.60 17.84 10.03
CA GLY A 43 17.29 17.65 11.30
C GLY A 43 17.92 18.93 11.84
N GLU A 44 18.58 19.71 10.98
CA GLU A 44 19.18 21.00 11.34
C GLU A 44 18.10 22.07 11.67
N ILE A 45 16.93 22.05 11.00
CA ILE A 45 15.77 22.90 11.35
C ILE A 45 15.29 22.59 12.76
N ASN A 46 15.16 21.31 13.12
CA ASN A 46 14.77 20.91 14.48
C ASN A 46 15.82 21.37 15.51
N GLY A 47 17.11 21.23 15.18
CA GLY A 47 18.21 21.76 16.00
C GLY A 47 18.12 23.28 16.17
N LEU A 48 17.84 24.02 15.10
CA LEU A 48 17.66 25.46 15.11
C LEU A 48 16.49 25.86 16.01
N ARG A 49 15.35 25.16 15.88
CA ARG A 49 14.16 25.41 16.69
C ARG A 49 14.42 25.20 18.18
N MET A 50 15.07 24.10 18.54
CA MET A 50 15.47 23.83 19.93
C MET A 50 16.39 24.92 20.47
N GLN A 51 17.35 25.38 19.68
CA GLN A 51 18.30 26.42 20.10
C GLN A 51 17.62 27.78 20.28
N ILE A 52 16.74 28.18 19.35
CA ILE A 52 16.04 29.48 19.40
C ILE A 52 15.05 29.53 20.58
N THR A 53 14.39 28.40 20.87
CA THR A 53 13.35 28.31 21.90
C THR A 53 13.87 27.92 23.29
N ASP A 54 15.16 27.57 23.43
CA ASP A 54 15.78 27.21 24.71
C ASP A 54 15.66 28.37 25.72
N PRO A 55 14.97 28.19 26.85
CA PRO A 55 14.83 29.22 27.88
C PRO A 55 16.15 29.70 28.47
N LYS A 56 17.23 28.91 28.38
CA LYS A 56 18.57 29.26 28.89
C LYS A 56 19.45 29.98 27.87
N ASN A 57 19.13 29.86 26.57
CA ASN A 57 19.89 30.43 25.45
C ASN A 57 18.95 31.11 24.44
N GLN A 58 17.98 31.88 24.95
CA GLN A 58 16.88 32.42 24.15
C GLN A 58 17.39 33.27 22.98
N GLY A 59 16.89 32.98 21.78
CA GLY A 59 17.12 33.79 20.59
C GLY A 59 18.24 33.34 19.67
N LYS A 60 18.86 34.34 19.02
CA LYS A 60 19.82 34.15 17.94
C LYS A 60 21.25 34.17 18.49
N GLY A 61 21.58 33.16 19.30
CA GLY A 61 22.93 32.96 19.83
C GLY A 61 23.91 32.41 18.77
N GLU A 62 25.18 32.33 19.14
CA GLU A 62 26.27 31.83 18.27
C GLU A 62 25.97 30.43 17.69
N LEU A 63 25.35 29.55 18.50
CA LEU A 63 24.93 28.22 18.06
C LEU A 63 23.84 28.26 16.97
N SER A 64 22.88 29.20 17.08
CA SER A 64 21.83 29.40 16.08
C SER A 64 22.43 29.86 14.76
N ASP A 65 23.41 30.77 14.81
CA ASP A 65 24.13 31.25 13.62
C ASP A 65 24.98 30.17 12.96
N ILE A 66 25.62 29.30 13.75
CA ILE A 66 26.35 28.12 13.24
C ILE A 66 25.39 27.14 12.54
N ILE A 67 24.22 26.87 13.14
CA ILE A 67 23.19 26.01 12.53
C ILE A 67 22.68 26.64 11.22
N LEU A 68 22.35 27.94 11.23
CA LEU A 68 21.94 28.67 10.03
C LEU A 68 23.01 28.61 8.94
N GLY A 69 24.29 28.80 9.26
CA GLY A 69 25.39 28.70 8.30
C GLY A 69 25.54 27.30 7.69
N ARG A 70 25.31 26.23 8.48
CA ARG A 70 25.28 24.85 7.96
C ARG A 70 24.09 24.63 7.02
N ILE A 71 22.93 25.16 7.36
CA ILE A 71 21.71 25.09 6.53
C ILE A 71 21.94 25.86 5.22
N GLU A 72 22.46 27.09 5.27
CA GLU A 72 22.78 27.90 4.09
C GLU A 72 23.78 27.20 3.15
N LYS A 73 24.80 26.55 3.71
CA LYS A 73 25.77 25.77 2.93
C LYS A 73 25.11 24.60 2.20
N LYS A 74 24.16 23.90 2.84
CA LYS A 74 23.39 22.80 2.23
C LYS A 74 22.36 23.31 1.22
N LEU A 75 21.77 24.49 1.46
CA LEU A 75 20.83 25.14 0.55
C LEU A 75 21.51 25.81 -0.66
N GLY A 76 22.83 26.04 -0.60
CA GLY A 76 23.57 26.77 -1.64
C GLY A 76 23.17 28.25 -1.77
N SER A 77 22.37 28.78 -0.83
CA SER A 77 21.89 30.16 -0.85
C SER A 77 21.71 30.70 0.57
N LYS A 78 21.89 32.02 0.75
CA LYS A 78 21.70 32.67 2.04
C LYS A 78 20.22 32.76 2.42
N LEU A 79 19.95 32.65 3.72
CA LEU A 79 18.66 32.91 4.34
C LEU A 79 18.50 34.41 4.59
N THR A 80 17.27 34.89 4.63
CA THR A 80 17.03 36.29 5.02
C THR A 80 17.17 36.37 6.53
N PRO A 81 17.97 37.29 7.06
CA PRO A 81 18.03 37.49 8.51
C PRO A 81 16.66 37.91 9.05
N LEU A 82 16.11 37.10 9.96
CA LEU A 82 14.89 37.39 10.70
C LEU A 82 15.21 37.78 12.15
N THR A 83 14.40 38.69 12.70
CA THR A 83 14.44 39.13 14.09
C THR A 83 13.15 38.69 14.82
N PRO A 84 13.22 38.40 16.13
CA PRO A 84 12.03 38.05 16.90
C PRO A 84 11.01 39.21 16.90
N ILE A 85 9.72 38.88 16.89
CA ILE A 85 8.64 39.89 16.94
C ILE A 85 8.51 40.46 18.35
N SER A 86 8.87 39.69 19.37
CA SER A 86 8.93 40.12 20.77
C SER A 86 9.96 39.30 21.53
N ASP A 87 10.48 39.84 22.64
CA ASP A 87 11.43 39.16 23.53
C ASP A 87 10.76 38.15 24.47
N THR A 88 9.59 37.64 24.09
CA THR A 88 8.85 36.62 24.82
C THR A 88 9.18 35.23 24.29
N PRO A 89 9.04 34.15 25.08
CA PRO A 89 9.18 32.78 24.57
C PRO A 89 8.34 32.51 23.32
N GLN A 90 7.18 33.16 23.20
CA GLN A 90 6.30 33.04 22.04
C GLN A 90 6.83 33.80 20.81
N GLY A 91 7.49 34.95 20.99
CA GLY A 91 8.16 35.66 19.91
C GLY A 91 9.39 34.93 19.36
N TYR A 92 10.08 34.16 20.20
CA TYR A 92 11.17 33.27 19.79
C TYR A 92 10.66 31.99 19.11
N ALA A 93 9.54 31.42 19.57
CA ALA A 93 8.89 30.31 18.88
C ALA A 93 8.45 30.72 17.46
N ASP A 94 7.82 31.89 17.33
CA ASP A 94 7.46 32.45 16.03
C ASP A 94 8.68 32.71 15.13
N LEU A 95 9.80 33.17 15.71
CA LEU A 95 11.06 33.30 14.96
C LEU A 95 11.54 31.96 14.40
N ALA A 96 11.51 30.90 15.20
CA ALA A 96 11.88 29.57 14.76
C ALA A 96 10.95 29.07 13.63
N ASP A 97 9.64 29.25 13.79
CA ASP A 97 8.64 28.84 12.79
C ASP A 97 8.83 29.60 11.47
N ARG A 98 9.15 30.90 11.51
CA ARG A 98 9.44 31.70 10.29
C ARG A 98 10.74 31.28 9.59
N TYR A 99 11.79 30.96 10.35
CA TYR A 99 13.02 30.40 9.75
C TYR A 99 12.76 29.03 9.13
N GLU A 100 12.03 28.16 9.82
CA GLU A 100 11.60 26.86 9.30
C GLU A 100 10.84 27.02 7.98
N GLN A 101 9.85 27.92 7.92
CA GLN A 101 9.11 28.21 6.69
C GLN A 101 10.00 28.71 5.56
N GLN A 102 10.94 29.62 5.85
CA GLN A 102 11.85 30.13 4.84
C GLN A 102 12.78 29.04 4.29
N ILE A 103 13.29 28.18 5.17
CA ILE A 103 14.15 27.07 4.79
C ILE A 103 13.35 26.07 3.95
N ILE A 104 12.15 25.70 4.39
CA ILE A 104 11.25 24.79 3.66
C ILE A 104 10.95 25.35 2.27
N GLN A 105 10.59 26.63 2.12
CA GLN A 105 10.35 27.25 0.81
C GLN A 105 11.57 27.20 -0.13
N LYS A 106 12.79 27.24 0.42
CA LYS A 106 14.01 27.10 -0.39
C LYS A 106 14.28 25.65 -0.79
N ILE A 107 13.92 24.68 0.04
CA ILE A 107 14.03 23.23 -0.27
C ILE A 107 12.94 22.80 -1.26
N GLU A 108 11.74 23.31 -1.05
CA GLU A 108 10.49 22.94 -1.70
C GLU A 108 10.06 24.08 -2.63
N ASN A 109 10.36 24.00 -3.93
CA ASN A 109 9.76 24.89 -4.92
C ASN A 109 8.37 24.37 -5.31
N LEU A 110 7.55 24.11 -4.30
CA LEU A 110 6.21 23.57 -4.44
C LEU A 110 5.22 24.70 -4.63
N SER A 111 4.34 24.53 -5.61
CA SER A 111 3.14 25.34 -5.70
C SER A 111 2.27 25.17 -4.43
N PRO A 112 1.41 26.15 -4.10
CA PRO A 112 0.47 26.02 -2.98
C PRO A 112 -0.38 24.75 -3.04
N ASP A 113 -0.75 24.32 -4.25
CA ASP A 113 -1.53 23.09 -4.48
C ASP A 113 -0.72 21.82 -4.23
N GLU A 114 0.56 21.79 -4.65
CA GLU A 114 1.50 20.70 -4.37
C GLU A 114 1.78 20.54 -2.87
N LYS A 115 1.97 21.65 -2.16
CA LYS A 115 2.14 21.63 -0.70
C LYS A 115 0.89 21.10 -0.01
N LYS A 116 -0.28 21.56 -0.43
CA LYS A 116 -1.56 21.13 0.15
C LYS A 116 -1.85 19.66 -0.11
N ILE A 117 -1.58 19.14 -1.31
CA ILE A 117 -1.82 17.71 -1.60
C ILE A 117 -0.85 16.81 -0.84
N LYS A 118 0.41 17.24 -0.66
CA LYS A 118 1.38 16.57 0.20
C LYS A 118 0.86 16.48 1.64
N GLU A 119 0.46 17.61 2.22
CA GLU A 119 -0.11 17.65 3.58
C GLU A 119 -1.38 16.80 3.70
N ASP A 120 -2.31 16.91 2.74
CA ASP A 120 -3.56 16.13 2.71
C ASP A 120 -3.27 14.61 2.69
N ILE A 121 -2.29 14.17 1.87
CA ILE A 121 -1.90 12.76 1.78
C ILE A 121 -1.23 12.29 3.06
N ASN A 122 -0.27 13.03 3.60
CA ASN A 122 0.46 12.64 4.81
C ASN A 122 -0.52 12.54 6.01
N ASN A 123 -1.47 13.47 6.12
CA ASN A 123 -2.53 13.41 7.12
C ASN A 123 -3.44 12.19 6.94
N ALA A 124 -3.82 11.86 5.70
CA ALA A 124 -4.63 10.69 5.40
C ALA A 124 -3.89 9.38 5.72
N VAL A 125 -2.60 9.29 5.39
CA VAL A 125 -1.73 8.16 5.72
C VAL A 125 -1.67 7.96 7.23
N LEU A 126 -1.40 9.01 8.00
CA LEU A 126 -1.33 8.93 9.47
C LEU A 126 -2.66 8.48 10.08
N LYS A 127 -3.77 9.09 9.64
CA LYS A 127 -5.13 8.75 10.07
C LYS A 127 -5.45 7.29 9.77
N TRP A 128 -5.35 6.87 8.51
CA TRP A 128 -5.73 5.52 8.10
C TRP A 128 -4.77 4.46 8.62
N ASN A 129 -3.46 4.74 8.73
CA ASN A 129 -2.51 3.83 9.37
C ASN A 129 -2.88 3.57 10.84
N LYS A 130 -3.33 4.58 11.56
CA LYS A 130 -3.77 4.46 12.95
C LYS A 130 -5.11 3.75 13.05
N ASP A 131 -6.09 4.16 12.26
CA ASP A 131 -7.44 3.60 12.26
C ASP A 131 -7.40 2.12 11.87
N ILE A 132 -6.69 1.76 10.80
CA ILE A 132 -6.51 0.36 10.37
C ILE A 132 -5.83 -0.46 11.47
N GLN A 133 -4.76 0.05 12.10
CA GLN A 133 -4.11 -0.66 13.20
C GLN A 133 -5.06 -0.88 14.37
N SER A 134 -5.88 0.12 14.71
CA SER A 134 -6.88 -0.03 15.78
C SER A 134 -7.95 -1.07 15.42
N LEU A 135 -8.38 -1.13 14.16
CA LEU A 135 -9.34 -2.12 13.66
C LEU A 135 -8.76 -3.53 13.68
N LEU A 136 -7.49 -3.70 13.31
CA LEU A 136 -6.79 -5.00 13.31
C LEU A 136 -6.58 -5.56 14.73
N LEU A 137 -6.67 -4.73 15.77
CA LEU A 137 -6.59 -5.14 17.18
C LEU A 137 -7.96 -5.58 17.76
N LEU A 138 -9.06 -5.35 17.05
CA LEU A 138 -10.39 -5.72 17.52
C LEU A 138 -10.62 -7.24 17.44
N PRO A 139 -11.58 -7.78 18.22
CA PRO A 139 -12.00 -9.17 18.09
C PRO A 139 -12.57 -9.45 16.69
N GLN A 140 -12.35 -10.65 16.15
CA GLN A 140 -12.75 -11.05 14.78
C GLN A 140 -14.23 -10.71 14.44
N LYS A 141 -15.13 -10.86 15.40
CA LYS A 141 -16.56 -10.57 15.23
C LYS A 141 -16.87 -9.08 15.01
N GLU A 142 -16.06 -8.19 15.58
CA GLU A 142 -16.20 -6.74 15.40
C GLU A 142 -15.53 -6.27 14.11
N ILE A 143 -14.40 -6.88 13.75
CA ILE A 143 -13.74 -6.67 12.46
C ILE A 143 -14.74 -6.93 11.33
N ASP A 144 -15.43 -8.07 11.33
CA ASP A 144 -16.38 -8.41 10.26
C ASP A 144 -17.55 -7.42 10.15
N LYS A 145 -17.93 -6.75 11.24
CA LYS A 145 -19.06 -5.82 11.28
C LYS A 145 -18.68 -4.42 10.81
N VAL A 146 -17.46 -3.97 11.10
CA VAL A 146 -17.04 -2.58 10.89
C VAL A 146 -16.13 -2.43 9.67
N SER A 147 -15.40 -3.48 9.27
CA SER A 147 -14.35 -3.39 8.26
C SER A 147 -14.85 -2.98 6.88
N GLN A 148 -15.99 -3.51 6.41
CA GLN A 148 -16.50 -3.17 5.08
C GLN A 148 -16.75 -1.66 4.92
N GLY A 149 -17.43 -1.04 5.89
CA GLY A 149 -17.70 0.41 5.85
C GLY A 149 -16.44 1.26 6.01
N GLN A 150 -15.41 0.76 6.68
CA GLN A 150 -14.13 1.46 6.83
C GLN A 150 -13.26 1.31 5.58
N ILE A 151 -13.24 0.13 4.96
CA ILE A 151 -12.59 -0.14 3.69
C ILE A 151 -13.14 0.78 2.60
N ASP A 152 -14.46 0.86 2.47
CA ASP A 152 -15.10 1.70 1.46
C ASP A 152 -14.77 3.20 1.65
N LYS A 153 -14.75 3.67 2.91
CA LYS A 153 -14.34 5.06 3.24
C LYS A 153 -12.87 5.31 2.90
N ALA A 154 -11.99 4.39 3.29
CA ALA A 154 -10.56 4.50 3.06
C ALA A 154 -10.24 4.51 1.55
N LEU A 155 -10.87 3.62 0.78
CA LEU A 155 -10.69 3.56 -0.67
C LEU A 155 -11.27 4.78 -1.39
N THR A 156 -12.40 5.31 -0.92
CA THR A 156 -12.98 6.55 -1.45
C THR A 156 -12.03 7.73 -1.24
N GLU A 157 -11.47 7.86 -0.02
CA GLU A 157 -10.51 8.91 0.32
C GLU A 157 -9.20 8.73 -0.46
N TYR A 158 -8.70 7.49 -0.56
CA TYR A 158 -7.54 7.11 -1.37
C TYR A 158 -7.70 7.55 -2.84
N ASN A 159 -8.81 7.16 -3.47
CA ASN A 159 -9.08 7.50 -4.88
C ASN A 159 -9.24 9.01 -5.08
N LYS A 160 -9.90 9.70 -4.14
CA LYS A 160 -10.03 11.15 -4.19
C LYS A 160 -8.66 11.84 -4.13
N LEU A 161 -7.78 11.40 -3.23
CA LEU A 161 -6.45 11.98 -3.07
C LEU A 161 -5.55 11.65 -4.26
N GLY A 162 -5.57 10.42 -4.74
CA GLY A 162 -4.82 10.02 -5.94
C GLY A 162 -5.22 10.78 -7.20
N ASN A 163 -6.52 10.94 -7.44
CA ASN A 163 -7.02 11.74 -8.57
C ASN A 163 -6.65 13.22 -8.44
N ARG A 164 -6.70 13.79 -7.23
CA ARG A 164 -6.23 15.17 -6.98
C ARG A 164 -4.73 15.30 -7.24
N ALA A 165 -3.93 14.33 -6.79
CA ALA A 165 -2.48 14.32 -7.02
C ALA A 165 -2.16 14.23 -8.52
N GLN A 166 -2.87 13.40 -9.29
CA GLN A 166 -2.73 13.34 -10.74
C GLN A 166 -3.08 14.67 -11.43
N THR A 167 -4.16 15.32 -11.00
CA THR A 167 -4.54 16.63 -11.53
C THR A 167 -3.47 17.69 -11.27
N ILE A 168 -2.86 17.68 -10.08
CA ILE A 168 -1.88 18.70 -9.64
C ILE A 168 -0.49 18.44 -10.22
N LEU A 169 -0.05 17.19 -10.28
CA LEU A 169 1.28 16.80 -10.77
C LEU A 169 1.36 16.73 -12.31
N VAL A 170 0.21 16.81 -13.00
CA VAL A 170 0.04 16.68 -14.45
C VAL A 170 0.39 15.26 -14.96
N ASP A 171 -0.41 14.73 -15.88
CA ASP A 171 -0.39 13.32 -16.32
C ASP A 171 0.98 12.75 -16.76
N ASP A 172 1.90 13.59 -17.22
CA ASP A 172 3.23 13.16 -17.68
C ASP A 172 4.16 12.77 -16.50
N LYS A 173 3.89 13.27 -15.29
CA LYS A 173 4.72 12.99 -14.10
C LYS A 173 4.14 11.90 -13.21
N PHE A 174 2.81 11.74 -13.19
CA PHE A 174 2.13 10.85 -12.27
C PHE A 174 0.84 10.30 -12.89
N GLN A 175 0.75 8.97 -12.96
CA GLN A 175 -0.42 8.23 -13.42
C GLN A 175 -1.02 7.49 -12.23
N PHE A 176 -2.27 7.82 -11.88
CA PHE A 176 -2.97 7.18 -10.78
C PHE A 176 -3.99 6.17 -11.28
N THR A 177 -3.94 4.96 -10.74
CA THR A 177 -4.97 3.93 -10.94
C THR A 177 -5.83 3.81 -9.68
N PRO A 178 -7.14 4.11 -9.77
CA PRO A 178 -8.05 3.94 -8.65
C PRO A 178 -8.08 2.49 -8.15
N SER A 179 -8.21 2.32 -6.83
CA SER A 179 -8.39 1.03 -6.20
C SER A 179 -9.86 0.81 -5.83
N LEU A 180 -10.38 -0.38 -6.09
CA LEU A 180 -11.77 -0.76 -5.80
C LEU A 180 -11.82 -1.76 -4.65
N SER A 181 -12.93 -1.71 -3.90
CA SER A 181 -13.20 -2.57 -2.75
C SER A 181 -13.43 -4.00 -3.23
N ASN A 182 -12.53 -4.89 -2.86
CA ASN A 182 -12.63 -6.32 -3.12
C ASN A 182 -13.70 -6.97 -2.23
N THR A 183 -14.08 -6.31 -1.13
CA THR A 183 -15.07 -6.81 -0.18
C THR A 183 -16.52 -6.70 -0.63
N GLN A 184 -16.81 -5.91 -1.66
CA GLN A 184 -18.10 -5.98 -2.38
C GLN A 184 -18.25 -7.26 -3.23
N GLU A 185 -17.14 -7.98 -3.49
CA GLU A 185 -17.13 -9.23 -4.24
C GLU A 185 -17.02 -10.48 -3.37
N VAL A 186 -16.92 -10.32 -2.05
CA VAL A 186 -16.87 -11.42 -1.08
C VAL A 186 -18.21 -12.15 -1.05
N GLY A 187 -18.33 -13.12 -1.93
CA GLY A 187 -19.55 -13.88 -2.22
C GLY A 187 -19.65 -14.34 -3.69
N LYS A 188 -18.87 -13.76 -4.60
CA LYS A 188 -18.77 -14.21 -5.99
C LYS A 188 -17.67 -15.26 -6.16
N ILE A 189 -17.94 -16.27 -6.97
CA ILE A 189 -17.04 -17.40 -7.25
C ILE A 189 -15.65 -16.92 -7.73
N GLY A 190 -15.58 -15.82 -8.49
CA GLY A 190 -14.32 -15.25 -8.99
C GLY A 190 -13.38 -14.72 -7.90
N TYR A 191 -13.91 -14.12 -6.83
CA TYR A 191 -13.11 -13.59 -5.74
C TYR A 191 -12.51 -14.70 -4.87
N ALA A 192 -13.30 -15.75 -4.59
CA ALA A 192 -12.79 -16.95 -3.92
C ALA A 192 -11.69 -17.64 -4.74
N PHE A 193 -11.80 -17.61 -6.07
CA PHE A 193 -10.79 -18.15 -6.98
C PHE A 193 -9.51 -17.28 -7.04
N ASP A 194 -9.61 -15.95 -7.14
CA ASP A 194 -8.44 -15.05 -7.14
C ASP A 194 -7.70 -15.07 -5.80
N HIS A 195 -8.45 -15.03 -4.69
CA HIS A 195 -7.87 -15.14 -3.35
C HIS A 195 -7.24 -16.52 -3.12
N ALA A 196 -7.85 -17.60 -3.62
CA ALA A 196 -7.25 -18.94 -3.59
C ALA A 196 -6.00 -19.04 -4.48
N ILE A 197 -5.99 -18.46 -5.69
CA ILE A 197 -4.83 -18.48 -6.59
C ILE A 197 -3.64 -17.74 -5.95
N LYS A 198 -3.89 -16.58 -5.34
CA LYS A 198 -2.83 -15.78 -4.69
C LYS A 198 -2.28 -16.42 -3.42
N HIS A 199 -3.10 -17.14 -2.65
CA HIS A 199 -2.68 -17.72 -1.36
C HIS A 199 -2.35 -19.23 -1.38
N PHE A 200 -2.96 -20.04 -2.24
CA PHE A 200 -2.65 -21.48 -2.37
C PHE A 200 -1.57 -21.78 -3.42
N GLY A 201 -1.20 -20.78 -4.22
CA GLY A 201 -0.07 -20.85 -5.14
C GLY A 201 -0.36 -21.63 -6.42
N MET A 202 0.25 -21.17 -7.51
CA MET A 202 0.23 -21.73 -8.86
C MET A 202 0.47 -23.26 -8.91
N PHE A 203 1.12 -23.82 -7.88
CA PHE A 203 1.34 -25.25 -7.70
C PHE A 203 0.06 -26.08 -7.65
N ALA A 204 -1.01 -25.61 -7.01
CA ALA A 204 -2.27 -26.36 -6.98
C ALA A 204 -2.86 -26.54 -8.39
N PHE A 205 -2.72 -25.52 -9.24
CA PHE A 205 -3.16 -25.57 -10.63
C PHE A 205 -2.25 -26.47 -11.48
N VAL A 206 -0.94 -26.40 -11.28
CA VAL A 206 0.04 -27.27 -11.97
C VAL A 206 -0.14 -28.73 -11.59
N VAL A 207 -0.39 -29.03 -10.31
CA VAL A 207 -0.65 -30.40 -9.83
C VAL A 207 -1.99 -30.92 -10.35
N LEU A 208 -3.05 -30.09 -10.36
CA LEU A 208 -4.34 -30.46 -10.96
C LEU A 208 -4.19 -30.74 -12.46
N ALA A 209 -3.52 -29.85 -13.21
CA ALA A 209 -3.24 -30.03 -14.63
C ALA A 209 -2.39 -31.29 -14.88
N GLY A 210 -1.41 -31.57 -14.01
CA GLY A 210 -0.60 -32.79 -14.03
C GLY A 210 -1.42 -34.06 -13.80
N CYS A 211 -2.35 -34.08 -12.85
CA CYS A 211 -3.25 -35.21 -12.62
C CYS A 211 -4.19 -35.45 -13.81
N ILE A 212 -4.75 -34.40 -14.40
CA ILE A 212 -5.60 -34.51 -15.60
C ILE A 212 -4.78 -35.06 -16.78
N LEU A 213 -3.56 -34.58 -17.00
CA LEU A 213 -2.66 -35.10 -18.03
C LEU A 213 -2.28 -36.56 -17.81
N LEU A 214 -2.13 -36.99 -16.55
CA LEU A 214 -1.80 -38.37 -16.21
C LEU A 214 -3.00 -39.30 -16.50
N ASP A 215 -4.22 -38.91 -16.11
CA ASP A 215 -5.44 -39.69 -16.39
C ASP A 215 -5.69 -39.86 -17.90
N PHE A 216 -5.60 -38.77 -18.68
CA PHE A 216 -5.79 -38.85 -20.14
C PHE A 216 -4.56 -39.43 -20.86
N GLY A 217 -3.35 -39.22 -20.33
CA GLY A 217 -2.10 -39.74 -20.88
C GLY A 217 -1.99 -41.26 -20.76
N ILE A 218 -2.42 -41.84 -19.62
CA ILE A 218 -2.54 -43.30 -19.47
C ILE A 218 -3.55 -43.87 -20.46
N LEU A 219 -4.68 -43.19 -20.67
CA LEU A 219 -5.70 -43.59 -21.63
C LEU A 219 -5.15 -43.64 -23.07
N ILE A 220 -4.34 -42.66 -23.46
CA ILE A 220 -3.66 -42.64 -24.77
C ILE A 220 -2.61 -43.75 -24.87
N ILE A 221 -1.83 -44.00 -23.81
CA ILE A 221 -0.84 -45.09 -23.78
C ILE A 221 -1.52 -46.45 -23.93
N ILE A 222 -2.61 -46.71 -23.21
CA ILE A 222 -3.38 -47.96 -23.31
C ILE A 222 -3.96 -48.14 -24.73
N LEU A 223 -4.36 -47.05 -25.38
CA LEU A 223 -4.94 -47.08 -26.73
C LEU A 223 -3.89 -47.21 -27.85
N LEU A 224 -2.63 -46.84 -27.57
CA LEU A 224 -1.47 -47.00 -28.46
C LEU A 224 -0.68 -48.30 -28.19
N LEU A 225 -0.99 -49.04 -27.12
CA LEU A 225 -0.48 -50.40 -26.98
C LEU A 225 -1.07 -51.25 -28.11
N PRO A 226 -0.24 -51.89 -28.95
CA PRO A 226 -0.75 -52.80 -29.96
C PRO A 226 -1.42 -53.97 -29.24
N THR A 227 -2.72 -54.16 -29.46
CA THR A 227 -3.34 -55.45 -29.22
C THR A 227 -2.74 -56.42 -30.22
N ASP A 228 -1.84 -57.29 -29.76
CA ASP A 228 -1.32 -58.38 -30.57
C ASP A 228 -2.50 -59.17 -31.20
N PRO A 229 -2.52 -59.34 -32.53
CA PRO A 229 -3.49 -60.21 -33.18
C PRO A 229 -2.99 -61.67 -33.16
N SER A 230 -3.93 -62.61 -32.96
CA SER A 230 -3.79 -64.07 -33.14
C SER A 230 -3.15 -64.83 -31.97
N ASN A 231 -3.70 -65.93 -31.44
CA ASN A 231 -4.18 -67.08 -32.18
C ASN A 231 -5.14 -67.95 -31.34
N GLY A 232 -6.12 -68.55 -31.99
CA GLY A 232 -7.23 -69.28 -31.37
C GLY A 232 -6.84 -70.62 -30.75
N ASN A 233 -7.47 -70.96 -29.63
CA ASN A 233 -7.74 -72.34 -29.26
C ASN A 233 -9.04 -72.47 -28.45
N THR A 234 -10.05 -72.99 -29.14
CA THR A 234 -11.25 -73.71 -28.70
C THR A 234 -11.39 -74.07 -27.21
N ARG A 235 -12.37 -73.47 -26.52
CA ARG A 235 -13.40 -74.18 -25.72
C ARG A 235 -14.52 -73.23 -25.25
N SER A 236 -15.73 -73.51 -25.73
CA SER A 236 -17.01 -72.94 -25.30
C SER A 236 -17.31 -73.27 -23.83
N VAL A 237 -17.84 -72.32 -23.06
CA VAL A 237 -18.87 -72.58 -22.03
C VAL A 237 -19.90 -71.45 -22.01
N ILE A 238 -21.06 -71.77 -22.56
CA ILE A 238 -22.36 -71.16 -22.35
C ILE A 238 -22.71 -71.12 -20.85
N GLY A 239 -23.31 -70.00 -20.39
CA GLY A 239 -24.04 -69.88 -19.11
C GLY A 239 -23.30 -68.97 -18.11
N ASN A 240 -23.86 -67.90 -17.54
CA ASN A 240 -25.25 -67.59 -17.25
C ASN A 240 -25.47 -66.06 -17.24
N LYS A 241 -26.51 -65.60 -17.93
CA LYS A 241 -27.24 -64.39 -17.55
C LYS A 241 -27.86 -64.63 -16.17
N ARG A 242 -27.62 -63.73 -15.21
CA ARG A 242 -28.58 -63.48 -14.12
C ARG A 242 -28.86 -61.99 -14.01
N VAL A 243 -30.12 -61.72 -14.30
CA VAL A 243 -30.86 -60.45 -14.27
C VAL A 243 -31.01 -59.96 -12.84
N GLY A 244 -30.98 -58.64 -12.67
CA GLY A 244 -31.13 -57.97 -11.38
C GLY A 244 -32.50 -58.12 -10.72
N LYS A 245 -32.54 -57.79 -9.43
CA LYS A 245 -33.77 -57.45 -8.70
C LYS A 245 -33.46 -56.29 -7.75
N THR A 246 -33.94 -55.11 -8.15
CA THR A 246 -34.15 -53.96 -7.26
C THR A 246 -35.41 -54.24 -6.44
N LEU A 247 -35.32 -54.18 -5.13
CA LEU A 247 -36.47 -54.18 -4.23
C LEU A 247 -36.85 -52.72 -3.93
N ILE A 248 -38.00 -52.28 -4.43
CA ILE A 248 -38.70 -51.09 -3.94
C ILE A 248 -40.02 -51.59 -3.36
N THR A 249 -40.23 -51.40 -2.06
CA THR A 249 -41.53 -51.58 -1.40
C THR A 249 -42.24 -50.23 -1.29
N LYS A 250 -43.54 -50.27 -1.61
CA LYS A 250 -44.51 -49.17 -1.43
C LYS A 250 -44.68 -48.78 0.03
#